data_AF-A0AA95J645-F1
#
_entry.id   AF-A0AA95J645-F1
#
_cell.length_a   1.000
_cell.length_b   1.000
_cell.length_c   1.000
_cell.angle_alpha   90.00
_cell.angle_beta   90.00
_cell.angle_gamma   90.00
#
_symmetry.space_group_name_H-M   'P 1'
#
loop_
_entity.id
_entity.type
_entity.pdbx_description
1 polymer ?
#
loop_
_entity_poly.entity_id
_entity_poly.type
_entity_poly.pdbx_seq_one_letter_code
_entity_poly.pdbx_strand_id
1 'polypeptide(L)'
;MSVVEPMPASKFKLPPALAGSVLAVLAAFVVGAALIAAVGVNPLTAYSALFEAALGSRNGLAETLLRTVPLALCGLGIALAFRAGVFNVGAEGQLFLGGTAAAADGVSPGRGCRASSCCRRWRLRRCWPARSGPALPPG
;
A
#
# COMPACT_ATOMS: atom_id res chain seq x y z
N MET A 1 -9.77 24.45 -12.55
CA MET A 1 -10.39 23.96 -11.30
C MET A 1 -11.79 23.38 -11.54
N SER A 2 -11.99 22.77 -12.72
CA SER A 2 -13.29 22.46 -13.29
C SER A 2 -13.38 20.96 -13.56
N VAL A 3 -14.53 20.40 -13.24
CA VAL A 3 -15.02 19.06 -13.61
C VAL A 3 -14.52 17.90 -12.74
N VAL A 4 -14.91 17.91 -11.46
CA VAL A 4 -15.41 16.67 -10.85
C VAL A 4 -16.92 16.68 -11.10
N GLU A 5 -17.37 16.00 -12.15
CA GLU A 5 -18.81 15.73 -12.28
C GLU A 5 -19.23 14.80 -11.13
N PRO A 6 -20.33 15.13 -10.42
CA PRO A 6 -20.79 14.31 -9.31
C PRO A 6 -21.19 12.92 -9.83
N MET A 7 -20.72 11.86 -9.16
CA MET A 7 -21.18 10.49 -9.42
C MET A 7 -22.71 10.45 -9.26
N PRO A 8 -23.47 10.11 -10.31
CA PRO A 8 -24.90 9.96 -10.21
C PRO A 8 -25.21 8.77 -9.28
N ALA A 9 -25.73 9.10 -8.10
CA ALA A 9 -26.30 8.14 -7.18
C ALA A 9 -27.65 7.66 -7.75
N SER A 10 -27.66 6.54 -8.47
CA SER A 10 -28.93 5.91 -8.85
C SER A 10 -28.87 4.37 -8.87
N LYS A 11 -29.64 3.81 -7.94
CA LYS A 11 -30.30 2.49 -7.87
C LYS A 11 -29.57 1.27 -8.41
N PHE A 12 -29.36 0.32 -7.50
CA PHE A 12 -28.91 -1.06 -7.69
C PHE A 12 -29.61 -1.76 -8.88
N LYS A 13 -29.03 -1.60 -10.06
CA LYS A 13 -29.09 -2.45 -11.25
C LYS A 13 -27.64 -2.66 -11.65
N LEU A 14 -27.19 -3.88 -11.94
CA LEU A 14 -25.81 -4.18 -12.34
C LEU A 14 -25.38 -3.22 -13.47
N PRO A 15 -24.55 -2.20 -13.20
CA PRO A 15 -24.32 -1.12 -14.16
C PRO A 15 -23.18 -1.50 -15.12
N PRO A 16 -23.16 -0.98 -16.35
CA PRO A 16 -22.03 -1.10 -17.28
C PRO A 16 -20.69 -0.59 -16.71
N ALA A 17 -20.72 0.12 -15.57
CA ALA A 17 -19.54 0.52 -14.81
C ALA A 17 -18.72 -0.67 -14.25
N LEU A 18 -19.37 -1.77 -13.85
CA LEU A 18 -18.64 -2.96 -13.38
C LEU A 18 -17.95 -3.68 -14.55
N ALA A 19 -18.59 -3.72 -15.71
CA ALA A 19 -18.01 -4.23 -16.94
C ALA A 19 -16.75 -3.42 -17.33
N GLY A 20 -16.79 -2.09 -17.14
CA GLY A 20 -15.63 -1.22 -17.31
C GLY A 20 -14.46 -1.59 -16.40
N SER A 21 -14.71 -1.78 -15.09
CA SER A 21 -13.66 -2.16 -14.13
C SER A 21 -13.06 -3.54 -14.44
N VAL A 22 -13.88 -4.52 -14.78
CA VAL A 22 -13.40 -5.86 -15.15
C VAL A 22 -12.58 -5.82 -16.44
N LEU A 23 -13.03 -5.08 -17.45
CA LEU A 23 -12.30 -4.91 -18.70
C LEU A 23 -10.95 -4.21 -18.48
N ALA A 24 -10.91 -3.20 -17.62
CA ALA A 24 -9.67 -2.52 -17.26
C ALA A 24 -8.66 -3.46 -16.57
N VAL A 25 -9.13 -4.30 -15.65
CA VAL A 25 -8.28 -5.32 -15.00
C VAL A 25 -7.74 -6.32 -16.02
N LEU A 26 -8.59 -6.83 -16.91
CA LEU A 26 -8.15 -7.76 -17.98
C LEU A 26 -7.15 -7.10 -18.92
N ALA A 27 -7.38 -5.85 -19.33
CA ALA A 27 -6.45 -5.09 -20.16
C ALA A 27 -5.10 -4.90 -19.46
N ALA A 28 -5.09 -4.63 -18.15
CA ALA A 28 -3.86 -4.53 -17.36
C ALA A 28 -3.06 -5.84 -17.35
N PHE A 29 -3.73 -7.00 -17.23
CA PHE A 29 -3.05 -8.30 -17.35
C PHE A 29 -2.50 -8.53 -18.76
N VAL A 30 -3.22 -8.17 -19.83
CA VAL A 30 -2.71 -8.32 -21.21
C VAL A 30 -1.48 -7.45 -21.43
N VAL A 31 -1.52 -6.19 -21.01
CA VAL A 31 -0.37 -5.26 -21.11
C VAL A 31 0.80 -5.75 -20.27
N GLY A 32 0.54 -6.24 -19.05
CA GLY A 32 1.57 -6.84 -18.19
C GLY A 32 2.22 -8.07 -18.85
N ALA A 33 1.43 -8.95 -19.48
CA ALA A 33 1.92 -10.11 -20.19
C ALA A 33 2.82 -9.72 -21.37
N ALA A 34 2.43 -8.68 -22.12
CA ALA A 34 3.21 -8.14 -23.22
C ALA A 34 4.56 -7.57 -22.75
N LEU A 35 4.57 -6.85 -21.61
CA LEU A 35 5.81 -6.34 -21.00
C LEU A 35 6.74 -7.47 -20.55
N ILE A 36 6.20 -8.51 -19.92
CA ILE A 36 7.01 -9.67 -19.48
C ILE A 36 7.57 -10.43 -20.68
N ALA A 37 6.77 -10.61 -21.73
CA ALA A 37 7.21 -11.21 -22.98
C ALA A 37 8.32 -10.39 -23.65
N ALA A 38 8.28 -9.06 -23.56
CA ALA A 38 9.35 -8.18 -24.07
C ALA A 38 10.68 -8.35 -23.31
N VAL A 39 10.65 -8.77 -22.05
CA VAL A 39 11.85 -9.10 -21.25
C VAL A 39 12.39 -10.52 -21.60
N GLY A 40 11.67 -11.30 -22.41
CA GLY A 40 12.08 -12.64 -22.84
C GLY A 40 11.76 -13.75 -21.82
N VAL A 41 10.95 -13.46 -20.80
CA VAL A 41 10.49 -14.43 -19.81
C VAL A 41 9.10 -14.93 -20.20
N ASN A 42 8.83 -16.23 -20.00
CA ASN A 42 7.51 -16.79 -20.22
C ASN A 42 6.49 -16.12 -19.27
N PRO A 43 5.47 -15.40 -19.79
CA PRO A 43 4.51 -14.65 -18.96
C PRO A 43 3.69 -15.57 -18.06
N LEU A 44 3.46 -16.81 -18.48
CA LEU A 44 2.74 -17.82 -17.69
C LEU A 44 3.49 -18.17 -16.40
N THR A 45 4.81 -18.33 -16.46
CA THR A 45 5.66 -18.63 -15.30
C THR A 45 5.76 -17.43 -14.35
N ALA A 46 5.78 -16.21 -14.91
CA ALA A 46 5.77 -15.00 -14.11
C ALA A 46 4.45 -14.82 -13.34
N TYR A 47 3.31 -15.10 -13.98
CA TYR A 47 2.03 -15.04 -13.30
C TYR A 47 1.84 -16.15 -12.28
N SER A 48 2.28 -17.38 -12.55
CA SER A 48 2.23 -18.44 -11.54
C SER A 48 3.04 -18.07 -10.30
N ALA A 49 4.25 -17.53 -10.48
CA ALA A 49 5.08 -17.06 -9.38
C ALA A 49 4.44 -15.88 -8.61
N LEU A 50 3.75 -14.97 -9.32
CA LEU A 50 3.01 -13.86 -8.70
C LEU A 50 1.89 -14.39 -7.77
N PHE A 51 1.09 -15.33 -8.26
CA PHE A 51 0.01 -15.93 -7.47
C PHE A 51 0.54 -16.76 -6.29
N GLU A 52 1.64 -17.50 -6.49
CA GLU A 52 2.27 -18.28 -5.43
C GLU A 52 2.90 -17.38 -4.35
N ALA A 53 3.50 -16.25 -4.74
CA ALA A 53 4.02 -15.26 -3.80
C ALA A 53 2.90 -14.57 -2.99
N ALA A 54 1.76 -14.27 -3.63
CA ALA A 54 0.65 -13.58 -2.99
C ALA A 54 -0.21 -14.51 -2.11
N LEU A 55 -0.50 -15.72 -2.58
CA LEU A 55 -1.49 -16.62 -1.98
C LEU A 55 -0.95 -18.01 -1.58
N GLY A 56 0.25 -18.39 -2.04
CA GLY A 56 0.77 -19.75 -1.89
C GLY A 56 1.16 -20.14 -0.46
N SER A 57 1.40 -19.16 0.43
CA SER A 57 1.74 -19.44 1.84
C SER A 57 1.05 -18.48 2.81
N ARG A 58 0.91 -18.91 4.08
CA ARG A 58 0.42 -18.04 5.17
C ARG A 58 1.25 -16.76 5.30
N ASN A 59 2.56 -16.84 5.05
CA ASN A 59 3.45 -15.69 5.10
C ASN A 59 3.23 -14.75 3.90
N GLY A 60 3.01 -15.30 2.69
CA GLY A 60 2.66 -14.53 1.49
C GLY A 60 1.34 -13.78 1.63
N LEU A 61 0.32 -14.44 2.18
CA LEU A 61 -0.95 -13.79 2.53
C LEU A 61 -0.76 -12.69 3.58
N ALA A 62 -0.01 -12.96 4.65
CA ALA A 62 0.26 -11.97 5.69
C ALA A 62 0.98 -10.73 5.12
N GLU A 63 2.02 -10.91 4.32
CA GLU A 63 2.73 -9.82 3.63
C GLU A 63 1.82 -9.02 2.71
N THR A 64 0.98 -9.71 1.92
CA THR A 64 0.02 -9.06 1.03
C THR A 64 -0.97 -8.21 1.82
N LEU A 65 -1.51 -8.72 2.93
CA LEU A 65 -2.40 -7.98 3.80
C LEU A 65 -1.68 -6.79 4.46
N LEU A 66 -0.46 -6.98 4.98
CA LEU A 66 0.32 -5.91 5.61
C LEU A 66 0.55 -4.72 4.67
N ARG A 67 0.74 -4.98 3.37
CA ARG A 67 0.89 -3.91 2.35
C ARG A 67 -0.44 -3.33 1.91
N THR A 68 -1.50 -4.14 1.85
CA THR A 68 -2.82 -3.72 1.36
C THR A 68 -3.60 -2.90 2.40
N VAL A 69 -3.48 -3.23 3.69
CA VAL A 69 -4.19 -2.52 4.78
C VAL A 69 -3.97 -1.00 4.76
N PRO A 70 -2.73 -0.46 4.73
CA PRO A 70 -2.52 0.99 4.70
C PRO A 70 -3.11 1.63 3.44
N LEU A 71 -2.98 0.98 2.28
CA LEU A 71 -3.57 1.47 1.02
C LEU A 71 -5.11 1.50 1.08
N ALA A 72 -5.73 0.48 1.66
CA ALA A 72 -7.18 0.43 1.86
C ALA A 72 -7.67 1.54 2.81
N LEU A 73 -6.93 1.81 3.89
CA LEU A 73 -7.23 2.92 4.79
C LEU A 73 -7.08 4.29 4.10
N CYS A 74 -6.06 4.45 3.25
CA CYS A 74 -5.93 5.64 2.40
C CYS A 74 -7.12 5.80 1.45
N GLY A 75 -7.51 4.73 0.74
CA GLY A 75 -8.69 4.75 -0.13
C GLY A 75 -9.98 5.12 0.60
N LEU A 76 -10.18 4.59 1.82
CA LEU A 76 -11.30 4.95 2.68
C LEU A 76 -11.26 6.43 3.09
N GLY A 77 -10.09 6.94 3.47
CA GLY A 77 -9.91 8.36 3.81
C GLY A 77 -10.16 9.29 2.63
N ILE A 78 -9.72 8.91 1.42
CA ILE A 78 -9.98 9.65 0.18
C ILE A 78 -11.48 9.65 -0.14
N ALA A 79 -12.18 8.52 0.03
CA ALA A 79 -13.63 8.47 -0.15
C ALA A 79 -14.38 9.45 0.79
N LEU A 80 -13.91 9.59 2.03
CA LEU A 80 -14.43 10.59 2.98
C LEU A 80 -14.07 12.03 2.57
N ALA A 81 -12.84 12.27 2.09
CA ALA A 81 -12.40 13.60 1.62
C ALA A 81 -13.20 14.07 0.40
N PHE A 82 -13.47 13.16 -0.54
CA PHE A 82 -14.37 13.40 -1.67
C PHE A 82 -15.78 13.78 -1.22
N ARG A 83 -16.28 13.16 -0.13
CA ARG A 83 -17.57 13.54 0.46
C ARG A 83 -17.55 14.95 1.06
N ALA A 84 -16.41 15.40 1.56
CA ALA A 84 -16.19 16.76 2.06
C ALA A 84 -15.84 17.79 0.97
N GLY A 85 -15.79 17.38 -0.30
CA GLY A 85 -15.45 18.26 -1.43
C GLY A 85 -13.96 18.61 -1.53
N VAL A 86 -13.09 17.95 -0.76
CA VAL A 86 -11.65 18.16 -0.77
C VAL A 86 -10.99 17.11 -1.65
N PHE A 87 -10.41 17.55 -2.77
CA PHE A 87 -9.69 16.68 -3.69
C PHE A 87 -8.25 16.48 -3.23
N ASN A 88 -7.86 15.24 -2.97
CA ASN A 88 -6.48 14.88 -2.65
C ASN A 88 -5.97 13.79 -3.62
N VAL A 89 -5.13 14.18 -4.59
CA VAL A 89 -4.46 13.26 -5.54
C VAL A 89 -3.19 12.65 -4.96
N GLY A 90 -2.59 13.30 -3.96
CA GLY A 90 -1.26 12.99 -3.45
C GLY A 90 -1.24 12.10 -2.20
N ALA A 91 -2.39 11.61 -1.74
CA ALA A 91 -2.50 10.82 -0.51
C ALA A 91 -1.61 9.56 -0.53
N GLU A 92 -1.51 8.89 -1.68
CA GLU A 92 -0.64 7.74 -1.85
C GLU A 92 0.84 8.13 -1.75
N GLY A 93 1.22 9.25 -2.37
CA GLY A 93 2.58 9.81 -2.28
C GLY A 93 2.95 10.22 -0.85
N GLN A 94 1.99 10.73 -0.07
CA GLN A 94 2.20 11.05 1.35
C GLN A 94 2.47 9.81 2.19
N LEU A 95 1.81 8.69 1.88
CA LEU A 95 2.07 7.41 2.54
C LEU A 95 3.51 6.93 2.27
N PHE A 96 3.96 6.99 1.01
CA PHE A 96 5.32 6.60 0.63
C PHE A 96 6.40 7.54 1.19
N LEU A 97 6.17 8.86 1.14
CA LEU A 97 7.09 9.86 1.69
C LEU A 97 7.20 9.73 3.22
N GLY A 98 6.09 9.48 3.92
CA GLY A 98 6.10 9.22 5.36
C GLY A 98 6.87 7.94 5.72
N GLY A 99 6.67 6.86 4.97
CA GLY A 99 7.39 5.60 5.17
C GLY A 99 8.89 5.71 4.92
N THR A 100 9.27 6.38 3.82
CA THR A 100 10.69 6.60 3.48
C THR A 100 11.38 7.53 4.47
N ALA A 101 10.71 8.59 4.95
CA ALA A 101 11.25 9.47 5.99
C ALA A 101 11.49 8.70 7.31
N ALA A 102 10.53 7.87 7.74
CA ALA A 102 10.70 7.04 8.94
C ALA A 102 11.83 6.01 8.80
N ALA A 103 11.98 5.41 7.61
CA ALA A 103 13.09 4.51 7.32
C ALA A 103 14.45 5.24 7.30
N ALA A 104 14.50 6.45 6.73
CA ALA A 104 15.71 7.28 6.70
C ALA A 104 16.17 7.68 8.11
N ASP A 105 15.23 8.07 8.98
CA ASP A 105 15.52 8.34 10.38
C ASP A 105 16.01 7.09 11.13
N GLY A 106 15.51 5.90 10.76
CA GLY A 106 15.90 4.62 11.37
C GLY A 106 17.28 4.11 10.95
N VAL A 107 17.71 4.40 9.71
CA VAL A 107 19.01 3.92 9.16
C VAL A 107 20.18 4.86 9.47
N SER A 108 19.93 6.12 9.84
CA SER A 108 20.98 7.11 10.08
C SER A 108 21.91 6.68 11.23
N PRO A 109 23.18 6.30 10.95
CA PRO A 109 24.11 5.86 11.98
C PRO A 109 24.59 7.09 12.74
N GLY A 110 24.16 7.25 13.99
CA GLY A 110 24.66 8.34 14.85
C GLY A 110 23.60 9.23 15.51
N ARG A 111 22.31 8.99 15.29
CA ARG A 111 21.28 9.45 16.23
C ARG A 111 20.69 8.23 16.92
N GLY A 112 21.46 7.69 17.87
CA GLY A 112 20.89 6.82 18.88
C GLY A 112 19.63 7.48 19.43
N CYS A 113 18.55 6.70 19.54
CA CYS A 113 17.37 7.09 20.28
C CYS A 113 17.79 7.67 21.64
N ARG A 114 17.92 9.00 21.76
CA ARG A 114 17.63 9.65 23.05
C ARG A 114 16.13 9.52 23.21
N ALA A 115 15.73 8.35 23.69
CA ALA A 115 14.37 8.03 24.12
C ALA A 115 13.81 9.11 25.07
N SER A 116 14.67 9.94 25.68
CA SER A 116 14.30 11.03 26.57
C SER A 116 13.83 12.34 25.90
N SER A 117 14.08 12.58 24.61
CA SER A 117 13.62 13.81 23.92
C SER A 117 12.38 13.58 23.06
N CYS A 118 12.22 12.43 22.41
CA CYS A 118 11.00 12.09 21.68
C CYS A 118 9.81 11.88 22.65
N CYS A 119 10.06 11.29 23.82
CA CYS A 119 9.08 11.12 24.90
C CYS A 119 8.60 12.44 25.52
N ARG A 120 9.42 13.52 25.46
CA ARG A 120 9.03 14.83 26.01
C ARG A 120 8.15 15.66 25.08
N ARG A 121 8.22 15.46 23.76
CA ARG A 121 7.47 16.27 22.79
C ARG A 121 6.14 15.62 22.38
N TRP A 122 6.03 14.29 22.41
CA TRP A 122 4.80 13.57 22.13
C TRP A 122 4.31 12.81 23.37
N ARG A 123 3.54 13.54 24.19
CA ARG A 123 2.95 13.11 25.46
C ARG A 123 1.77 12.13 25.22
N LEU A 124 2.03 10.96 24.63
CA LEU A 124 1.06 9.86 24.51
C LEU A 124 1.71 8.51 24.86
N ARG A 125 1.14 7.85 25.86
CA ARG A 125 1.68 6.72 26.64
C ARG A 125 1.69 5.35 25.93
N ARG A 126 2.11 5.27 24.68
CA ARG A 126 2.36 3.98 24.03
C ARG A 126 3.67 4.02 23.24
N CYS A 127 4.78 4.09 23.98
CA CYS A 127 6.08 3.68 23.46
C CYS A 127 5.94 2.21 23.04
N TRP A 128 5.92 2.00 21.73
CA TRP A 128 5.94 0.69 21.10
C TRP A 128 7.07 -0.15 21.72
N PRO A 129 6.79 -1.35 22.26
CA PRO A 129 7.86 -2.19 22.77
C PRO A 129 8.67 -2.66 21.57
N ALA A 130 9.90 -2.14 21.46
CA ALA A 130 10.95 -2.72 20.66
C ALA A 130 11.09 -4.20 21.06
N ARG A 131 10.52 -5.11 20.26
CA ARG A 131 10.71 -6.54 20.43
C ARG A 131 12.10 -6.86 19.89
N SER A 132 13.10 -6.67 20.75
CA SER A 132 14.44 -7.24 20.60
C SER A 132 14.31 -8.78 20.61
N GLY A 133 14.48 -9.40 19.45
CA GLY A 133 14.73 -10.84 19.39
C GLY A 133 16.08 -11.15 20.07
N PRO A 134 16.25 -12.35 20.66
CA PRO A 134 17.52 -12.73 21.27
C PRO A 134 18.60 -12.86 20.20
N ALA A 135 19.74 -12.21 20.45
CA ALA A 135 20.96 -12.38 19.67
C ALA A 135 21.35 -13.86 19.61
N LEU A 136 21.56 -14.39 18.41
CA LEU A 136 22.29 -15.65 18.23
C LEU A 136 23.73 -15.44 18.73
N PRO A 137 24.26 -16.31 19.61
CA PRO A 137 25.68 -16.30 19.92
C PRO A 137 26.49 -16.89 18.75
N PRO A 138 27.69 -16.38 18.46
CA PRO A 138 28.64 -17.07 17.58
C PRO A 138 29.30 -18.22 18.37
N GLY A 139 29.17 -19.45 17.87
CA GLY A 139 29.79 -20.65 18.39
C GLY A 139 29.64 -21.80 17.40
#